data_AF-A0A4W5KTV9-F1
#
_entry.id   AF-A0A4W5KTV9-F1
#
_cell.length_a   1.000
_cell.length_b   1.000
_cell.length_c   1.000
_cell.angle_alpha   90.00
_cell.angle_beta   90.00
_cell.angle_gamma   90.00
#
_symmetry.space_group_name_H-M   'P 1'
#
loop_
_entity.id
_entity.type
_entity.pdbx_description
1 polymer ?
#
loop_
_entity_poly.entity_id
_entity_poly.type
_entity_poly.pdbx_seq_one_letter_code
_entity_poly.pdbx_strand_id
1 'polypeptide(L)'
;MRNCSIRAEEIYPVDETKACHFKKALGECFGTYLRYYYDSIHQKCKKFHWTGCVGNGNRFIDHQACNATCAGIYDEGTEEEEDEPDTPIALILGVVLGITGAIIIGVVIFLVVQSNKNHKSAPKTVKEAKKQTPLQQEPTEMA
;
A
#
# COMPACT_ATOMS: atom_id res chain seq x y z
N MET A 1 -26.77 -2.34 39.71
CA MET A 1 -25.81 -3.45 39.47
C MET A 1 -24.51 -2.89 38.91
N ARG A 2 -23.66 -2.24 39.74
CA ARG A 2 -22.36 -1.67 39.31
C ARG A 2 -21.16 -2.30 40.05
N ASN A 3 -21.37 -3.38 40.80
CA ASN A 3 -20.38 -3.93 41.73
C ASN A 3 -19.67 -5.20 41.21
N CYS A 4 -19.76 -5.51 39.92
CA CYS A 4 -19.17 -6.72 39.35
C CYS A 4 -17.77 -6.50 38.74
N SER A 5 -17.27 -5.25 38.70
CA SER A 5 -15.94 -4.92 38.21
C SER A 5 -15.41 -3.63 38.85
N ILE A 6 -14.17 -3.67 39.33
CA ILE A 6 -13.45 -2.51 39.88
C ILE A 6 -13.14 -1.44 38.81
N ARG A 7 -13.17 -1.81 37.53
CA ARG A 7 -12.90 -0.91 36.38
C ARG A 7 -14.16 -0.54 35.61
N ALA A 8 -15.34 -0.77 36.17
CA ALA A 8 -16.60 -0.50 35.47
C ALA A 8 -16.67 0.95 34.96
N GLU A 9 -16.19 1.92 35.74
CA GLU A 9 -16.23 3.34 35.38
C GLU A 9 -15.32 3.71 34.21
N GLU A 10 -14.25 2.95 33.98
CA GLU A 10 -13.32 3.20 32.88
C GLU A 10 -13.84 2.64 31.55
N ILE A 11 -14.76 1.69 31.59
CA ILE A 11 -15.24 0.96 30.42
C ILE A 11 -16.68 1.39 30.08
N TYR A 12 -17.50 1.67 31.10
CA TYR A 12 -18.88 2.13 31.01
C TYR A 12 -19.12 3.24 32.06
N PRO A 13 -18.63 4.46 31.80
CA PRO A 13 -18.74 5.56 32.74
C PRO A 13 -20.21 5.86 33.08
N VAL A 14 -20.46 6.33 34.31
CA VAL A 14 -21.79 6.80 34.73
C VAL A 14 -22.28 7.93 33.84
N ASP A 15 -21.34 8.83 33.52
CA ASP A 15 -21.53 9.89 32.57
C ASP A 15 -21.23 9.35 31.17
N GLU A 16 -22.28 9.04 30.42
CA GLU A 16 -22.19 8.43 29.10
C GLU A 16 -21.40 9.30 28.11
N THR A 17 -21.38 10.63 28.30
CA THR A 17 -20.62 11.55 27.43
C THR A 17 -19.13 11.25 27.45
N LYS A 18 -18.59 10.77 28.58
CA LYS A 18 -17.18 10.36 28.70
C LYS A 18 -16.85 9.19 27.78
N ALA A 19 -17.82 8.32 27.51
CA ALA A 19 -17.61 7.20 26.62
C ALA A 19 -17.41 7.64 25.17
N CYS A 20 -17.89 8.82 24.78
CA CYS A 20 -17.75 9.34 23.42
C CYS A 20 -16.29 9.57 22.99
N HIS A 21 -15.36 9.65 23.95
CA HIS A 21 -13.92 9.76 23.73
C HIS A 21 -13.21 8.40 23.57
N PHE A 22 -13.91 7.28 23.79
CA PHE A 22 -13.29 5.97 23.66
C PHE A 22 -13.29 5.50 22.21
N LYS A 23 -12.27 4.73 21.80
CA LYS A 23 -12.29 4.05 20.49
C LYS A 23 -13.42 3.01 20.44
N LYS A 24 -13.90 2.69 19.23
CA LYS A 24 -14.84 1.57 19.01
C LYS A 24 -14.22 0.26 19.53
N ALA A 25 -14.96 -0.51 20.33
CA ALA A 25 -14.48 -1.79 20.82
C ALA A 25 -15.26 -2.96 20.19
N LEU A 26 -14.58 -3.74 19.34
CA LEU A 26 -15.16 -4.89 18.66
C LEU A 26 -15.60 -5.99 19.64
N GLY A 27 -14.88 -6.17 20.75
CA GLY A 27 -15.05 -7.27 21.68
C GLY A 27 -14.38 -8.56 21.20
N GLU A 28 -14.52 -9.63 21.97
CA GLU A 28 -13.78 -10.90 21.79
C GLU A 28 -14.69 -12.10 21.56
N CYS A 29 -15.97 -11.87 21.29
CA CYS A 29 -16.93 -12.92 20.96
C CYS A 29 -16.97 -13.18 19.45
N PHE A 30 -17.85 -14.09 19.01
CA PHE A 30 -17.98 -14.50 17.61
C PHE A 30 -19.28 -14.01 16.93
N GLY A 31 -20.05 -13.16 17.60
CA GLY A 31 -21.26 -12.57 17.02
C GLY A 31 -20.95 -11.44 16.04
N THR A 32 -21.98 -10.94 15.37
CA THR A 32 -21.86 -9.77 14.49
C THR A 32 -23.12 -8.94 14.61
N TYR A 33 -23.05 -7.90 15.43
CA TYR A 33 -24.16 -7.03 15.75
C TYR A 33 -23.86 -5.62 15.27
N LEU A 34 -24.69 -5.09 14.37
CA LEU A 34 -24.57 -3.71 13.93
C LEU A 34 -24.85 -2.77 15.10
N ARG A 35 -23.90 -1.87 15.38
CA ARG A 35 -23.98 -0.83 16.41
C ARG A 35 -23.43 0.48 15.88
N TYR A 36 -23.62 1.55 16.65
CA TYR A 36 -23.05 2.85 16.36
C TYR A 36 -22.02 3.21 17.43
N TYR A 37 -20.94 3.86 17.01
CA TYR A 37 -19.98 4.49 17.91
C TYR A 37 -19.78 5.94 17.46
N TYR A 38 -19.44 6.81 18.39
CA TYR A 38 -19.06 8.18 18.09
C TYR A 38 -17.59 8.24 17.69
N ASP A 39 -17.32 8.76 16.51
CA ASP A 39 -15.98 9.08 16.04
C ASP A 39 -15.71 10.54 16.36
N SER A 40 -14.96 10.79 17.42
CA SER A 40 -14.64 12.13 17.94
C SER A 40 -13.73 12.93 17.01
N ILE A 41 -12.87 12.25 16.24
CA ILE A 41 -12.00 12.86 15.23
C ILE A 41 -12.85 13.43 14.09
N HIS A 42 -13.78 12.63 13.58
CA HIS A 42 -14.65 13.02 12.46
C HIS A 42 -15.98 13.62 12.92
N GLN A 43 -16.16 13.78 14.22
CA GLN A 43 -17.31 14.41 14.84
C GLN A 43 -18.66 13.79 14.43
N LYS A 44 -18.70 12.46 14.27
CA LYS A 44 -19.89 11.79 13.74
C LYS A 44 -20.07 10.37 14.25
N CYS A 45 -21.33 9.98 14.39
CA CYS A 45 -21.70 8.61 14.68
C CYS A 45 -21.50 7.72 13.44
N LYS A 46 -20.65 6.70 13.57
CA LYS A 46 -20.35 5.71 12.53
C LYS A 46 -20.87 4.34 12.94
N LYS A 47 -21.19 3.51 11.95
CA LYS A 47 -21.58 2.11 12.14
C LYS A 47 -20.34 1.25 12.38
N PHE A 48 -20.46 0.23 13.23
CA PHE A 48 -19.47 -0.83 13.37
C PHE A 48 -20.11 -2.16 13.78
N HIS A 49 -19.38 -3.26 13.63
CA HIS A 49 -19.82 -4.58 14.07
C HIS A 49 -19.24 -4.89 15.45
N TRP A 50 -20.11 -5.07 16.43
CA TRP A 50 -19.75 -5.55 17.77
C TRP A 50 -19.97 -7.06 17.86
N THR A 51 -19.10 -7.75 18.58
CA THR A 51 -19.08 -9.21 18.65
C THR A 51 -20.10 -9.83 19.60
N GLY A 52 -20.79 -9.02 20.40
CA GLY A 52 -21.84 -9.49 21.32
C GLY A 52 -21.42 -9.63 22.77
N CYS A 53 -20.13 -9.46 23.10
CA CYS A 53 -19.65 -9.38 24.47
C CYS A 53 -18.45 -8.44 24.58
N VAL A 54 -18.11 -8.06 25.82
CA VAL A 54 -16.96 -7.17 26.13
C VAL A 54 -17.09 -5.83 25.38
N GLY A 55 -16.07 -4.99 25.43
CA GLY A 55 -16.04 -3.66 24.83
C GLY A 55 -16.41 -2.56 25.82
N ASN A 56 -16.70 -1.36 25.32
CA ASN A 56 -16.87 -0.16 26.12
C ASN A 56 -18.19 0.58 25.87
N GLY A 57 -18.39 1.70 26.54
CA GLY A 57 -19.60 2.53 26.48
C GLY A 57 -19.79 3.29 25.17
N ASN A 58 -18.78 3.37 24.29
CA ASN A 58 -18.93 3.98 22.97
C ASN A 58 -19.62 3.00 22.00
N ARG A 59 -20.83 2.58 22.36
CA ARG A 59 -21.61 1.57 21.64
C ARG A 59 -23.09 1.79 21.85
N PHE A 60 -23.72 2.37 20.84
CA PHE A 60 -25.14 2.69 20.82
C PHE A 60 -25.91 1.73 19.90
N ILE A 61 -27.18 1.51 20.23
CA ILE A 61 -28.05 0.63 19.43
C ILE A 61 -28.43 1.27 18.09
N ASP A 62 -28.63 2.59 18.08
CA ASP A 62 -29.00 3.36 16.90
C ASP A 62 -28.22 4.68 16.80
N HIS A 63 -28.32 5.30 15.62
CA HIS A 63 -27.62 6.54 15.30
C HIS A 63 -28.13 7.74 16.12
N GLN A 64 -29.42 7.76 16.46
CA GLN A 64 -30.04 8.88 17.16
C GLN A 64 -29.57 8.93 18.61
N ALA A 65 -29.52 7.78 19.30
CA ALA A 65 -28.96 7.66 20.64
C ALA A 65 -27.51 8.12 20.68
N CYS A 66 -26.69 7.66 19.72
CA CYS A 66 -25.30 8.11 19.61
C CYS A 66 -25.17 9.62 19.47
N ASN A 67 -25.94 10.23 18.54
CA ASN A 67 -25.90 11.68 18.34
C ASN A 67 -26.42 12.45 19.57
N ALA A 68 -27.49 11.97 20.20
CA ALA A 68 -28.06 12.61 21.38
C ALA A 68 -27.08 12.64 22.56
N THR A 69 -26.27 11.58 22.71
CA THR A 69 -25.27 11.48 23.77
C THR A 69 -23.98 12.26 23.44
N CYS A 70 -23.51 12.21 22.19
CA CYS A 70 -22.15 12.62 21.85
C CYS A 70 -22.03 13.89 20.99
N ALA A 71 -23.13 14.47 20.51
CA ALA A 71 -23.05 15.66 19.65
C ALA A 71 -22.29 16.82 20.33
N GLY A 72 -21.33 17.40 19.62
CA GLY A 72 -20.51 18.52 20.10
C GLY A 72 -19.28 18.10 20.90
N ILE A 73 -19.01 16.80 21.05
CA ILE A 73 -17.79 16.28 21.66
C ILE A 73 -16.69 16.18 20.61
N TYR A 74 -15.51 16.71 20.92
CA TYR A 74 -14.35 16.69 20.04
C TYR A 74 -13.15 16.25 20.85
N ASP A 75 -12.33 15.38 20.27
CA ASP A 75 -11.00 15.14 20.80
C ASP A 75 -10.05 16.15 20.15
N GLU A 76 -9.26 16.84 20.95
CA GLU A 76 -8.12 17.65 20.48
C GLU A 76 -6.94 16.73 20.03
N GLY A 77 -7.25 15.47 19.70
CA GLY A 77 -6.29 14.43 19.42
C GLY A 77 -5.62 14.65 18.08
N THR A 78 -4.29 14.84 18.13
CA THR A 78 -3.36 14.56 17.04
C THR A 78 -3.75 13.26 16.36
N GLU A 79 -3.86 13.27 15.04
CA GLU A 79 -4.13 12.09 14.21
C GLU A 79 -3.18 10.95 14.62
N GLU A 80 -3.63 10.05 15.50
CA GLU A 80 -3.05 8.73 15.60
C GLU A 80 -3.49 8.02 14.32
N GLU A 81 -2.57 7.92 13.37
CA GLU A 81 -2.71 7.14 12.13
C GLU A 81 -3.27 5.75 12.48
N GLU A 82 -4.59 5.56 12.32
CA GLU A 82 -5.21 4.24 12.29
C GLU A 82 -5.40 3.85 10.83
N ASP A 83 -4.82 2.69 10.49
CA ASP A 83 -4.77 1.99 9.20
C ASP A 83 -3.55 2.31 8.31
N GLU A 84 -2.34 2.12 8.86
CA GLU A 84 -1.19 1.74 8.02
C GLU A 84 -1.49 0.36 7.39
N PRO A 85 -1.52 0.20 6.05
CA PRO A 85 -1.55 -1.13 5.47
C PRO A 85 -0.27 -1.87 5.88
N ASP A 86 -0.33 -3.17 6.13
CA ASP A 86 0.79 -4.08 6.51
C ASP A 86 1.98 -4.14 5.50
N THR A 87 2.17 -3.11 4.69
CA THR A 87 3.36 -2.83 3.89
C THR A 87 3.79 -1.39 4.14
N PRO A 88 5.02 -1.14 4.64
CA PRO A 88 5.53 0.21 4.77
C PRO A 88 5.43 0.90 3.42
N ILE A 89 4.78 2.06 3.36
CA ILE A 89 4.70 2.89 2.15
C ILE A 89 6.11 3.11 1.57
N ALA A 90 7.11 3.16 2.45
CA ALA A 90 8.53 3.18 2.11
C ALA A 90 9.00 1.99 1.24
N LEU A 91 8.48 0.77 1.41
CA LEU A 91 8.82 -0.39 0.58
C LEU A 91 8.25 -0.25 -0.84
N ILE A 92 6.97 0.14 -0.97
CA ILE A 92 6.34 0.32 -2.29
C ILE A 92 7.07 1.42 -3.06
N LEU A 93 7.32 2.57 -2.42
CA LEU A 93 8.08 3.66 -3.02
C LEU A 93 9.52 3.24 -3.35
N GLY A 94 10.18 2.50 -2.45
CA GLY A 94 11.53 1.99 -2.66
C GLY A 94 11.64 1.05 -3.87
N VAL A 95 10.71 0.11 -4.02
CA VAL A 95 10.69 -0.82 -5.16
C VAL A 95 10.40 -0.08 -6.47
N VAL A 96 9.43 0.84 -6.48
CA VAL A 96 9.09 1.61 -7.68
C VAL A 96 10.26 2.51 -8.12
N LEU A 97 10.92 3.20 -7.18
CA LEU A 97 12.09 4.02 -7.47
C LEU A 97 13.29 3.18 -7.91
N GLY A 98 13.49 2.00 -7.32
CA GLY A 98 14.54 1.06 -7.72
C GLY A 98 14.36 0.54 -9.15
N ILE A 99 13.15 0.10 -9.51
CA ILE A 99 12.84 -0.42 -10.85
C ILE A 99 12.97 0.68 -11.90
N THR A 100 12.39 1.87 -11.64
CA THR A 100 12.48 3.00 -12.57
C THR A 100 13.93 3.46 -12.75
N GLY A 101 14.71 3.54 -11.67
CA GLY A 101 16.13 3.82 -11.73
C GLY A 101 16.92 2.80 -12.56
N ALA A 102 16.70 1.51 -12.34
CA ALA A 102 17.37 0.44 -13.08
C ALA A 102 17.05 0.47 -14.58
N ILE A 103 15.79 0.75 -14.95
CA ILE A 103 15.37 0.91 -16.35
C ILE A 103 16.07 2.10 -16.98
N ILE A 104 16.08 3.26 -16.31
CA ILE A 104 16.75 4.47 -16.83
C ILE A 104 18.25 4.21 -17.02
N ILE A 105 18.91 3.60 -16.03
CA ILE A 105 20.33 3.25 -16.10
C ILE A 105 20.59 2.28 -17.27
N GLY A 106 19.76 1.25 -17.42
CA GLY A 106 19.86 0.29 -18.52
C GLY A 106 19.71 0.95 -19.89
N VAL A 107 18.75 1.86 -20.06
CA VAL A 107 18.55 2.64 -21.29
C VAL A 107 19.76 3.53 -21.57
N VAL A 108 20.27 4.25 -20.58
CA VAL A 108 21.46 5.09 -20.74
C VAL A 108 22.68 4.26 -21.17
N ILE A 109 22.92 3.11 -20.52
CA ILE A 109 24.00 2.20 -20.90
C ILE A 109 23.80 1.70 -22.33
N PHE A 110 22.58 1.29 -22.70
CA PHE A 110 22.27 0.83 -24.05
C PHE A 110 22.54 1.92 -25.10
N LEU A 111 22.10 3.15 -24.86
CA LEU A 111 22.33 4.29 -25.75
C LEU A 111 23.82 4.62 -25.89
N VAL A 112 24.59 4.55 -24.79
CA VAL A 112 26.05 4.76 -24.80
C VAL A 112 26.78 3.63 -25.54
N VAL A 113 26.35 2.39 -25.38
CA VAL A 113 26.91 1.24 -26.11
C VAL A 113 26.58 1.35 -27.61
N GLN A 114 25.38 1.79 -27.96
CA GLN A 114 24.97 1.97 -29.36
C GLN A 114 25.73 3.12 -30.02
N SER A 115 25.95 4.23 -29.32
CA SER A 115 26.78 5.33 -29.84
C SER A 115 28.24 4.91 -30.03
N ASN A 116 28.79 4.09 -29.12
CA ASN A 116 30.15 3.57 -29.25
C ASN A 116 30.29 2.51 -30.36
N LYS A 117 29.26 1.67 -30.58
CA LYS A 117 29.21 0.75 -31.73
C LYS A 117 29.17 1.50 -33.07
N ASN A 118 28.47 2.64 -33.12
CA ASN A 118 28.45 3.50 -34.30
C ASN A 118 29.80 4.16 -34.62
N HIS A 119 30.73 4.27 -33.65
CA HIS A 119 32.09 4.78 -33.88
C HIS A 119 33.10 3.70 -34.35
N LYS A 120 32.77 2.39 -34.26
CA LYS A 120 33.71 1.29 -34.59
C LYS A 120 33.50 0.58 -35.93
N SER A 121 32.51 0.96 -36.74
CA SER A 121 32.31 0.40 -38.08
C SER A 121 32.74 1.37 -39.19
N ALA A 122 34.05 1.40 -39.49
CA ALA A 122 34.60 1.93 -40.74
C ALA A 122 35.51 0.85 -41.39
N PRO A 123 35.31 0.49 -42.68
CA PRO A 123 36.05 -0.58 -43.37
C PRO A 123 37.43 -0.13 -43.86
N LYS A 124 38.45 -1.00 -43.72
CA LYS A 124 39.81 -0.78 -44.25
C LYS A 124 39.88 -1.15 -45.75
N THR A 125 39.96 -0.13 -46.58
CA THR A 125 40.66 0.02 -47.88
C THR A 125 41.04 -1.23 -48.71
N VAL A 126 40.50 -1.27 -49.93
CA VAL A 126 40.99 -2.01 -51.11
C VAL A 126 42.42 -1.56 -51.48
N LYS A 127 43.30 -2.51 -51.80
CA LYS A 127 44.47 -2.30 -52.68
C LYS A 127 44.57 -3.44 -53.68
N GLU A 128 44.69 -3.06 -54.94
CA GLU A 128 44.66 -3.88 -56.14
C GLU A 128 46.08 -4.06 -56.70
N ALA A 129 46.45 -5.27 -57.14
CA ALA A 129 47.39 -5.55 -58.25
C ALA A 129 47.67 -7.06 -58.45
N LYS A 130 46.94 -7.65 -59.41
CA LYS A 130 47.41 -8.50 -60.53
C LYS A 130 48.53 -9.55 -60.29
N LYS A 131 48.22 -10.85 -60.51
CA LYS A 131 48.91 -11.75 -61.49
C LYS A 131 48.23 -13.14 -61.66
N GLN A 132 48.07 -13.53 -62.93
CA GLN A 132 47.95 -14.90 -63.51
C GLN A 132 46.62 -15.68 -63.48
N THR A 133 45.92 -15.65 -64.63
CA THR A 133 45.15 -16.74 -65.29
C THR A 133 46.17 -17.65 -66.05
N PRO A 134 45.89 -18.87 -66.58
CA PRO A 134 44.57 -19.41 -66.98
C PRO A 134 44.31 -20.94 -66.82
N LEU A 135 43.06 -21.30 -67.16
CA LEU A 135 42.54 -22.60 -67.67
C LEU A 135 41.87 -23.63 -66.72
N GLN A 136 40.56 -23.77 -66.99
CA GLN A 136 39.75 -24.99 -67.13
C GLN A 136 39.41 -25.89 -65.93
N GLN A 137 38.14 -25.75 -65.51
CA GLN A 137 37.10 -26.80 -65.36
C GLN A 137 37.51 -28.18 -64.81
N GLU A 138 36.97 -28.52 -63.63
CA GLU A 138 36.70 -29.91 -63.25
C GLU A 138 35.33 -30.33 -63.84
N PRO A 139 35.19 -31.51 -64.48
CA PRO A 139 33.90 -32.10 -64.74
C PRO A 139 33.53 -33.04 -63.58
N THR A 140 32.35 -32.85 -63.01
CA THR A 140 31.66 -33.93 -62.30
C THR A 140 30.25 -34.02 -62.88
N GLU A 141 30.11 -34.92 -63.85
CA GLU A 141 28.82 -35.53 -64.17
C GLU A 141 28.98 -37.05 -64.14
N MET A 142 27.86 -37.67 -63.79
CA MET A 142 27.64 -39.06 -63.41
C MET A 142 27.83 -40.02 -64.58
N ALA A 143 28.63 -41.09 -64.39
CA ALA A 143 28.46 -42.47 -64.90
C ALA A 143 29.73 -43.30 -64.64
#